data_AF-A0A835BF87-F1
#
_entry.id   AF-A0A835BF87-F1
#
_cell.length_a   1.000
_cell.length_b   1.000
_cell.length_c   1.000
_cell.angle_alpha   90.00
_cell.angle_beta   90.00
_cell.angle_gamma   90.00
#
_symmetry.space_group_name_H-M   'P 1'
#
loop_
_entity.id
_entity.type
_entity.pdbx_description
1 polymer ?
#
loop_
_entity_poly.entity_id
_entity_poly.type
_entity_poly.pdbx_seq_one_letter_code
_entity_poly.pdbx_strand_id
1 'polypeptide(L)'
;MEPAWSGREAMTGKEQDHGTMSSSREDGRHGTEMDEEYEGKGIIFPIGDEFMPNLHQDSSPREENRYGTEIEEDCGVGVMTKKQRVEDEEEQVVGGLKEFRRFWEESMSPYFGPLTATTAGSEFGPMRYTDSRPPSYGGIPYDALEIFSIKVTELKGLEWPIRVFGLVAARDSMDHKRNVLFDRSEENAQTLTEKDSSLVLTGPTRAIALIDPPEFEVELRVLGSRPSGGKILSAVYFEYTNRNSATTGLVQTWTETSKRSTIEVKCSQLNAPLEATIELCHSEGSVDFHGRFYAHMEHMGEEHIVLLDSRDHKVTLKPDGHVMLSRKVVLVQEGAKLVLGVKAWQNGDVDSAVMDTAVFPARFHGRSNGCFDVGFCKMSISVAWSVLC
;
A
#
# COMPACT_ATOMS: atom_id res chain seq x y z
N MET A 1 27.57 67.18 -0.02
CA MET A 1 27.15 68.16 -1.05
C MET A 1 26.86 67.37 -2.32
N GLU A 2 25.58 67.11 -2.58
CA GLU A 2 25.05 66.93 -3.95
C GLU A 2 25.15 68.25 -4.73
N PRO A 3 25.14 68.30 -6.09
CA PRO A 3 24.01 67.94 -6.98
C PRO A 3 24.44 67.14 -8.24
N ALA A 4 23.62 66.42 -9.03
CA ALA A 4 22.22 66.46 -9.45
C ALA A 4 21.90 67.42 -10.64
N TRP A 5 21.16 66.87 -11.65
CA TRP A 5 20.36 67.51 -12.73
C TRP A 5 21.08 67.87 -14.05
N SER A 6 20.49 67.88 -15.27
CA SER A 6 19.20 67.51 -15.92
C SER A 6 19.36 67.92 -17.41
N GLY A 7 18.91 67.20 -18.44
CA GLY A 7 17.57 67.30 -19.06
C GLY A 7 17.51 68.12 -20.39
N ARG A 8 16.86 67.57 -21.44
CA ARG A 8 16.10 68.20 -22.58
C ARG A 8 15.66 67.10 -23.59
N GLU A 9 14.36 66.76 -23.73
CA GLU A 9 13.29 67.27 -24.65
C GLU A 9 13.56 67.00 -26.16
N ALA A 10 12.64 66.55 -27.05
CA ALA A 10 11.19 66.77 -27.24
C ALA A 10 10.51 65.63 -28.09
N MET A 11 9.24 65.23 -27.85
CA MET A 11 7.98 65.43 -28.65
C MET A 11 8.05 65.12 -30.17
N THR A 12 7.11 64.48 -30.90
CA THR A 12 5.64 64.23 -30.85
C THR A 12 5.23 63.29 -32.00
N GLY A 13 4.09 62.58 -31.90
CA GLY A 13 3.27 62.20 -33.08
C GLY A 13 2.59 60.82 -33.04
N LYS A 14 1.27 60.80 -32.78
CA LYS A 14 0.35 59.65 -32.93
C LYS A 14 -0.21 59.61 -34.35
N GLU A 15 -0.53 58.41 -34.86
CA GLU A 15 -1.81 58.14 -35.54
C GLU A 15 -2.13 56.64 -35.59
N GLN A 16 -3.37 56.30 -35.28
CA GLN A 16 -4.00 54.98 -35.44
C GLN A 16 -4.66 54.93 -36.82
N ASP A 17 -4.77 53.75 -37.43
CA ASP A 17 -5.92 53.49 -38.30
C ASP A 17 -6.35 52.02 -38.32
N HIS A 18 -7.67 51.86 -38.44
CA HIS A 18 -8.46 50.64 -38.40
C HIS A 18 -8.52 49.91 -39.75
N GLY A 19 -8.79 48.60 -39.73
CA GLY A 19 -9.23 47.85 -40.91
C GLY A 19 -9.69 46.42 -40.59
N THR A 20 -11.00 46.17 -40.65
CA THR A 20 -11.70 44.88 -40.48
C THR A 20 -12.23 44.37 -41.83
N MET A 21 -12.59 43.07 -41.88
CA MET A 21 -13.35 42.31 -42.91
C MET A 21 -12.50 41.57 -43.94
N SER A 22 -12.79 40.34 -44.40
CA SER A 22 -13.82 39.33 -44.10
C SER A 22 -13.58 38.08 -44.98
N SER A 23 -13.83 36.89 -44.44
CA SER A 23 -14.46 35.68 -45.04
C SER A 23 -14.37 35.41 -46.57
N SER A 24 -13.93 34.20 -46.93
CA SER A 24 -14.74 33.25 -47.74
C SER A 24 -14.13 31.84 -47.82
N ARG A 25 -15.00 30.84 -47.64
CA ARG A 25 -14.80 29.39 -47.86
C ARG A 25 -14.68 29.08 -49.36
N GLU A 26 -13.97 28.00 -49.70
CA GLU A 26 -14.35 27.13 -50.83
C GLU A 26 -13.77 25.72 -50.69
N ASP A 27 -14.60 24.73 -51.00
CA ASP A 27 -14.38 23.28 -51.02
C ASP A 27 -13.60 22.82 -52.26
N GLY A 28 -12.88 21.71 -52.16
CA GLY A 28 -12.34 20.97 -53.31
C GLY A 28 -11.87 19.56 -52.96
N ARG A 29 -12.64 18.54 -53.37
CA ARG A 29 -12.28 17.11 -53.35
C ARG A 29 -11.43 16.73 -54.58
N HIS A 30 -10.46 15.81 -54.41
CA HIS A 30 -10.12 14.61 -55.25
C HIS A 30 -8.79 14.02 -54.69
N GLY A 31 -8.77 12.81 -54.09
CA GLY A 31 -8.32 11.53 -54.69
C GLY A 31 -6.78 11.38 -54.60
N THR A 32 -6.12 10.31 -54.15
CA THR A 32 -6.38 8.86 -54.01
C THR A 32 -5.27 8.21 -53.13
N GLU A 33 -5.62 7.11 -52.45
CA GLU A 33 -4.85 5.97 -51.91
C GLU A 33 -3.31 5.94 -51.96
N MET A 34 -2.68 5.57 -50.83
CA MET A 34 -2.05 4.25 -50.66
C MET A 34 -1.84 3.92 -49.17
N ASP A 35 -2.20 2.69 -48.85
CA ASP A 35 -2.06 1.99 -47.57
C ASP A 35 -0.60 1.81 -47.14
N GLU A 36 -0.31 2.01 -45.85
CA GLU A 36 0.68 1.20 -45.15
C GLU A 36 0.14 0.86 -43.75
N GLU A 37 -0.24 -0.41 -43.61
CA GLU A 37 -0.54 -1.09 -42.35
C GLU A 37 0.63 -0.94 -41.36
N TYR A 38 0.36 -0.38 -40.19
CA TYR A 38 1.14 -0.67 -38.99
C TYR A 38 0.25 -1.47 -38.03
N GLU A 39 0.42 -2.80 -38.05
CA GLU A 39 -0.08 -3.70 -37.02
C GLU A 39 0.64 -3.41 -35.69
N GLY A 40 0.13 -2.45 -34.93
CA GLY A 40 0.36 -2.40 -33.49
C GLY A 40 -0.56 -3.42 -32.82
N LYS A 41 -0.06 -4.64 -32.57
CA LYS A 41 -0.75 -5.63 -31.73
C LYS A 41 -0.83 -5.11 -30.29
N GLY A 42 -1.80 -4.25 -30.02
CA GLY A 42 -2.33 -4.02 -28.69
C GLY A 42 -3.11 -5.25 -28.30
N ILE A 43 -2.58 -6.04 -27.37
CA ILE A 43 -3.35 -7.11 -26.73
C ILE A 43 -4.30 -6.41 -25.74
N ILE A 44 -5.46 -6.02 -26.23
CA ILE A 44 -6.60 -5.65 -25.39
C ILE A 44 -7.29 -6.97 -25.05
N PHE A 45 -7.16 -7.43 -23.80
CA PHE A 45 -8.00 -8.52 -23.31
C PHE A 45 -9.39 -7.97 -23.02
N PRO A 46 -10.46 -8.50 -23.65
CA PRO A 46 -11.79 -8.26 -23.14
C PRO A 46 -11.95 -9.10 -21.87
N ILE A 47 -11.78 -8.48 -20.70
CA ILE A 47 -12.25 -9.09 -19.45
C ILE A 47 -13.77 -8.94 -19.46
N GLY A 48 -14.43 -9.91 -20.09
CA GLY A 48 -15.86 -10.10 -19.95
C GLY A 48 -16.16 -10.69 -18.57
N ASP A 49 -17.26 -10.24 -17.97
CA ASP A 49 -17.86 -10.67 -16.70
C ASP A 49 -18.27 -12.17 -16.65
N GLU A 50 -17.63 -13.08 -17.39
CA GLU A 50 -18.08 -14.48 -17.54
C GLU A 50 -17.06 -15.56 -17.15
N PHE A 51 -15.95 -15.23 -16.48
CA PHE A 51 -14.98 -16.25 -16.00
C PHE A 51 -14.66 -16.14 -14.51
N MET A 52 -15.69 -16.14 -13.67
CA MET A 52 -15.58 -16.51 -12.26
C MET A 52 -16.78 -17.40 -11.89
N PRO A 53 -16.60 -18.58 -11.27
CA PRO A 53 -17.74 -19.38 -10.83
C PRO A 53 -18.49 -18.64 -9.70
N ASN A 54 -19.74 -18.26 -9.96
CA ASN A 54 -20.69 -17.72 -8.98
C ASN A 54 -20.83 -18.68 -7.79
N LEU A 55 -20.25 -18.35 -6.63
CA LEU A 55 -20.61 -19.00 -5.36
C LEU A 55 -21.88 -18.34 -4.78
N HIS A 56 -23.04 -18.75 -5.28
CA HIS A 56 -24.30 -18.56 -4.56
C HIS A 56 -24.61 -19.82 -3.74
N GLN A 57 -24.78 -19.64 -2.42
CA GLN A 57 -25.29 -20.67 -1.52
C GLN A 57 -26.80 -20.86 -1.78
N ASP A 58 -27.16 -21.96 -2.43
CA ASP A 58 -28.56 -22.39 -2.53
C ASP A 58 -28.87 -23.42 -1.44
N SER A 59 -29.76 -23.02 -0.53
CA SER A 59 -30.35 -23.84 0.52
C SER A 59 -31.76 -24.26 0.13
N SER A 60 -32.01 -25.57 -0.06
CA SER A 60 -33.35 -26.18 -0.05
C SER A 60 -33.26 -27.71 0.15
N PRO A 61 -34.16 -28.35 0.93
CA PRO A 61 -33.97 -29.69 1.49
C PRO A 61 -34.45 -30.80 0.54
N ARG A 62 -33.78 -31.96 0.57
CA ARG A 62 -34.23 -33.19 -0.12
C ARG A 62 -34.72 -34.25 0.86
N GLU A 63 -35.77 -34.91 0.39
CA GLU A 63 -36.70 -35.83 1.03
C GLU A 63 -36.06 -37.15 1.53
N GLU A 64 -36.72 -37.70 2.55
CA GLU A 64 -36.53 -39.06 3.05
C GLU A 64 -36.79 -40.10 1.95
N ASN A 65 -35.91 -41.11 1.85
CA ASN A 65 -36.36 -42.46 1.53
C ASN A 65 -35.43 -43.52 2.15
N ARG A 66 -36.04 -44.36 3.00
CA ARG A 66 -35.53 -45.65 3.48
C ARG A 66 -35.49 -46.65 2.32
N TYR A 67 -34.46 -47.48 2.24
CA TYR A 67 -34.54 -48.94 2.19
C TYR A 67 -33.15 -49.50 2.51
N GLY A 68 -33.09 -50.38 3.52
CA GLY A 68 -31.86 -51.05 3.93
C GLY A 68 -31.57 -52.29 3.09
N THR A 69 -30.29 -52.59 2.97
CA THR A 69 -29.80 -53.98 2.88
C THR A 69 -28.38 -54.00 3.39
N GLU A 70 -28.16 -54.86 4.38
CA GLU A 70 -26.89 -55.15 5.04
C GLU A 70 -25.91 -55.77 4.04
N ILE A 71 -24.73 -55.17 3.91
CA ILE A 71 -23.52 -55.87 3.48
C ILE A 71 -22.45 -55.50 4.49
N GLU A 72 -21.96 -56.52 5.19
CA GLU A 72 -20.82 -56.48 6.09
C GLU A 72 -19.57 -56.05 5.31
N GLU A 73 -19.10 -54.83 5.54
CA GLU A 73 -17.73 -54.44 5.24
C GLU A 73 -17.08 -53.91 6.53
N ASP A 74 -16.12 -54.72 6.97
CA ASP A 74 -15.00 -54.47 7.88
C ASP A 74 -14.94 -53.06 8.51
N CYS A 75 -15.35 -52.98 9.78
CA CYS A 75 -15.23 -51.80 10.62
C CYS A 75 -13.76 -51.54 10.99
N GLY A 76 -12.96 -51.10 10.03
CA GLY A 76 -11.74 -50.35 10.28
C GLY A 76 -12.11 -48.92 10.68
N VAL A 77 -12.60 -48.71 11.91
CA VAL A 77 -12.65 -47.36 12.50
C VAL A 77 -11.20 -46.93 12.70
N GLY A 78 -10.62 -46.35 11.65
CA GLY A 78 -9.30 -45.75 11.72
C GLY A 78 -9.31 -44.75 12.85
N VAL A 79 -8.53 -45.02 13.90
CA VAL A 79 -8.24 -44.05 14.94
C VAL A 79 -7.49 -42.92 14.24
N MET A 80 -8.22 -41.88 13.83
CA MET A 80 -7.64 -40.66 13.27
C MET A 80 -6.62 -40.15 14.28
N THR A 81 -5.34 -40.23 13.91
CA THR A 81 -4.28 -39.79 14.81
C THR A 81 -4.44 -38.28 15.03
N LYS A 82 -4.11 -37.80 16.24
CA LYS A 82 -4.16 -36.36 16.55
C LYS A 82 -3.35 -35.52 15.55
N LYS A 83 -2.32 -36.11 14.94
CA LYS A 83 -1.51 -35.48 13.89
C LYS A 83 -2.30 -35.33 12.58
N GLN A 84 -2.91 -36.41 12.08
CA GLN A 84 -3.75 -36.38 10.88
C GLN A 84 -4.90 -35.37 11.00
N ARG A 85 -5.57 -35.34 12.16
CA ARG A 85 -6.64 -34.37 12.43
C ARG A 85 -6.17 -32.90 12.41
N VAL A 86 -4.94 -32.63 12.85
CA VAL A 86 -4.36 -31.27 12.82
C VAL A 86 -3.98 -30.88 11.40
N GLU A 87 -3.43 -31.81 10.62
CA GLU A 87 -3.07 -31.61 9.21
C GLU A 87 -4.33 -31.34 8.36
N ASP A 88 -5.39 -32.13 8.51
CA ASP A 88 -6.67 -31.89 7.83
C ASP A 88 -7.32 -30.56 8.25
N GLU A 89 -7.20 -30.20 9.54
CA GLU A 89 -7.69 -28.93 10.06
C GLU A 89 -6.90 -27.71 9.57
N GLU A 90 -5.61 -27.86 9.26
CA GLU A 90 -4.78 -26.83 8.62
C GLU A 90 -5.05 -26.77 7.12
N GLU A 91 -5.24 -27.92 6.46
CA GLU A 91 -5.56 -27.99 5.04
C GLU A 91 -6.86 -27.25 4.69
N GLN A 92 -7.90 -27.41 5.51
CA GLN A 92 -9.16 -26.66 5.35
C GLN A 92 -9.02 -25.14 5.60
N VAL A 93 -8.02 -24.70 6.37
CA VAL A 93 -7.82 -23.27 6.68
C VAL A 93 -7.24 -22.50 5.50
N VAL A 94 -6.50 -23.18 4.64
CA VAL A 94 -5.73 -22.54 3.56
C VAL A 94 -6.44 -22.72 2.20
N GLY A 95 -7.69 -23.21 2.16
CA GLY A 95 -8.38 -23.57 0.91
C GLY A 95 -8.34 -22.49 -0.17
N GLY A 96 -8.93 -21.31 0.11
CA GLY A 96 -8.94 -20.20 -0.85
C GLY A 96 -7.55 -19.69 -1.21
N LEU A 97 -6.63 -19.64 -0.24
CA LEU A 97 -5.24 -19.24 -0.49
C LEU A 97 -4.48 -20.28 -1.36
N LYS A 98 -4.74 -21.57 -1.18
CA LYS A 98 -4.17 -22.65 -2.02
C LYS A 98 -4.68 -22.56 -3.46
N GLU A 99 -5.98 -22.32 -3.63
CA GLU A 99 -6.59 -22.17 -4.94
C GLU A 99 -5.99 -20.97 -5.69
N PHE A 100 -5.89 -19.82 -5.02
CA PHE A 100 -5.20 -18.65 -5.57
C PHE A 100 -3.75 -18.97 -5.96
N ARG A 101 -2.99 -19.64 -5.10
CA ARG A 101 -1.60 -20.02 -5.39
C ARG A 101 -1.48 -20.91 -6.61
N ARG A 102 -2.35 -21.91 -6.73
CA ARG A 102 -2.39 -22.77 -7.91
C ARG A 102 -2.70 -21.96 -9.17
N PHE A 103 -3.74 -21.12 -9.11
CA PHE A 103 -4.10 -20.22 -10.21
C PHE A 103 -2.93 -19.33 -10.64
N TRP A 104 -2.24 -18.72 -9.66
CA TRP A 104 -1.07 -17.88 -9.92
C TRP A 104 0.01 -18.66 -10.66
N GLU A 105 0.41 -19.83 -10.13
CA GLU A 105 1.48 -20.62 -10.73
C GLU A 105 1.12 -21.10 -12.14
N GLU A 106 -0.12 -21.51 -12.38
CA GLU A 106 -0.58 -22.03 -13.67
C GLU A 106 -0.80 -20.92 -14.72
N SER A 107 -1.35 -19.77 -14.32
CA SER A 107 -1.87 -18.76 -15.25
C SER A 107 -1.11 -17.44 -15.24
N MET A 108 -0.64 -16.99 -14.07
CA MET A 108 -0.05 -15.65 -13.91
C MET A 108 1.49 -15.68 -13.96
N SER A 109 2.10 -16.76 -13.48
CA SER A 109 3.55 -16.87 -13.35
C SER A 109 4.34 -16.70 -14.65
N PRO A 110 3.86 -17.17 -15.83
CA PRO A 110 4.57 -16.97 -17.09
C PRO A 110 4.69 -15.49 -17.50
N TYR A 111 3.82 -14.62 -16.99
CA TYR A 111 3.74 -13.20 -17.36
C TYR A 111 4.37 -12.29 -16.30
N PHE A 112 4.11 -12.57 -15.02
CA PHE A 112 4.45 -11.68 -13.91
C PHE A 112 5.56 -12.22 -13.01
N GLY A 113 5.99 -13.47 -13.23
CA GLY A 113 7.01 -14.16 -12.46
C GLY A 113 6.45 -15.00 -11.31
N PRO A 114 7.31 -15.57 -10.46
CA PRO A 114 6.89 -16.48 -9.39
C PRO A 114 5.94 -15.79 -8.41
N LEU A 115 5.11 -16.55 -7.68
CA LEU A 115 4.21 -16.00 -6.65
C LEU A 115 4.95 -15.12 -5.65
N THR A 116 6.18 -15.46 -5.31
CA THR A 116 7.00 -14.73 -4.34
C THR A 116 7.63 -13.45 -4.89
N ALA A 117 7.44 -13.13 -6.18
CA ALA A 117 7.93 -11.90 -6.77
C ALA A 117 7.38 -10.68 -6.02
N THR A 118 8.27 -9.76 -5.69
CA THR A 118 7.93 -8.52 -4.99
C THR A 118 8.08 -7.33 -5.93
N THR A 119 7.34 -6.26 -5.66
CA THR A 119 7.46 -4.98 -6.38
C THR A 119 8.84 -4.32 -6.16
N ALA A 120 9.61 -4.74 -5.16
CA ALA A 120 10.96 -4.21 -4.93
C ALA A 120 11.85 -4.47 -6.16
N GLY A 121 12.33 -3.39 -6.78
CA GLY A 121 13.13 -3.46 -8.01
C GLY A 121 12.34 -3.64 -9.30
N SER A 122 11.01 -3.49 -9.28
CA SER A 122 10.20 -3.38 -10.50
C SER A 122 10.31 -1.98 -11.12
N GLU A 123 9.92 -1.85 -12.39
CA GLU A 123 9.78 -0.54 -13.07
C GLU A 123 8.76 0.37 -12.36
N PHE A 124 7.91 -0.22 -11.52
CA PHE A 124 6.87 0.41 -10.73
C PHE A 124 7.31 0.54 -9.28
N GLY A 125 8.56 0.95 -9.04
CA GLY A 125 9.01 1.33 -7.71
C GLY A 125 8.44 2.69 -7.28
N PRO A 126 8.64 3.09 -6.01
CA PRO A 126 8.27 4.43 -5.58
C PRO A 126 9.12 5.49 -6.30
N MET A 127 8.69 6.75 -6.23
CA MET A 127 9.42 7.90 -6.80
C MET A 127 9.58 7.93 -8.33
N ARG A 128 8.93 7.03 -9.10
CA ARG A 128 9.14 6.83 -10.55
C ARG A 128 9.20 8.13 -11.37
N TYR A 129 8.31 9.08 -11.07
CA TYR A 129 8.18 10.35 -11.80
C TYR A 129 8.69 11.57 -11.04
N THR A 130 9.46 11.36 -9.97
CA THR A 130 9.98 12.45 -9.14
C THR A 130 10.82 13.43 -9.96
N ASP A 131 11.79 12.89 -10.71
CA ASP A 131 12.80 13.70 -11.40
C ASP A 131 12.47 13.93 -12.89
N SER A 132 11.68 13.05 -13.50
CA SER A 132 11.42 13.02 -14.96
C SER A 132 10.07 13.60 -15.38
N ARG A 133 9.15 13.87 -14.44
CA ARG A 133 7.71 14.12 -14.66
C ARG A 133 6.98 12.94 -15.31
N PRO A 134 5.67 12.78 -15.08
CA PRO A 134 4.89 11.77 -15.77
C PRO A 134 4.78 12.09 -17.28
N PRO A 135 4.59 11.07 -18.14
CA PRO A 135 4.42 11.28 -19.57
C PRO A 135 3.23 12.20 -19.88
N SER A 136 3.41 13.14 -20.82
CA SER A 136 2.37 14.08 -21.24
C SER A 136 1.14 13.41 -21.85
N TYR A 137 1.25 12.16 -22.29
CA TYR A 137 0.19 11.35 -22.86
C TYR A 137 0.19 9.98 -22.17
N GLY A 138 -0.97 9.55 -21.67
CA GLY A 138 -1.12 8.25 -20.99
C GLY A 138 -0.79 8.22 -19.49
N GLY A 139 -0.21 9.28 -18.92
CA GLY A 139 0.00 9.42 -17.47
C GLY A 139 -1.28 9.79 -16.72
N ILE A 140 -2.33 8.98 -16.86
CA ILE A 140 -3.62 9.18 -16.17
C ILE A 140 -3.42 8.80 -14.70
N PRO A 141 -3.60 9.73 -13.75
CA PRO A 141 -3.46 9.41 -12.33
C PRO A 141 -4.48 8.36 -11.90
N TYR A 142 -4.02 7.34 -11.16
CA TYR A 142 -4.88 6.32 -10.59
C TYR A 142 -5.31 6.66 -9.16
N ASP A 143 -6.53 6.27 -8.81
CA ASP A 143 -6.95 6.19 -7.42
C ASP A 143 -6.05 5.18 -6.68
N ALA A 144 -5.87 5.37 -5.38
CA ALA A 144 -5.00 4.51 -4.61
C ALA A 144 -5.46 4.33 -3.17
N LEU A 145 -5.00 3.23 -2.56
CA LEU A 145 -5.36 2.81 -1.21
C LEU A 145 -4.22 3.12 -0.23
N GLU A 146 -4.50 3.96 0.77
CA GLU A 146 -3.60 4.22 1.89
C GLU A 146 -3.87 3.23 3.02
N ILE A 147 -2.83 2.56 3.53
CA ILE A 147 -2.95 1.60 4.62
C ILE A 147 -2.45 2.25 5.91
N PHE A 148 -3.32 2.39 6.91
CA PHE A 148 -2.96 2.95 8.21
C PHE A 148 -2.41 1.88 9.14
N SER A 149 -3.16 0.80 9.31
CA SER A 149 -2.80 -0.30 10.22
C SER A 149 -3.42 -1.61 9.79
N ILE A 150 -2.76 -2.72 10.16
CA ILE A 150 -3.34 -4.05 10.11
C ILE A 150 -3.28 -4.63 11.51
N LYS A 151 -4.40 -5.12 12.03
CA LYS A 151 -4.50 -5.68 13.38
C LYS A 151 -5.02 -7.10 13.37
N VAL A 152 -4.61 -7.85 14.38
CA VAL A 152 -5.24 -9.12 14.75
C VAL A 152 -6.17 -8.84 15.92
N THR A 153 -7.45 -9.12 15.82
CA THR A 153 -8.42 -8.73 16.87
C THR A 153 -8.99 -9.93 17.60
N GLU A 154 -9.94 -10.63 17.01
CA GLU A 154 -10.57 -11.79 17.63
C GLU A 154 -9.64 -13.00 17.54
N LEU A 155 -9.41 -13.72 18.64
CA LEU A 155 -8.66 -14.98 18.64
C LEU A 155 -9.59 -16.15 18.97
N LYS A 156 -9.50 -17.25 18.21
CA LYS A 156 -10.29 -18.47 18.43
C LYS A 156 -9.39 -19.65 18.78
N GLY A 157 -9.46 -20.09 20.04
CA GLY A 157 -8.64 -21.20 20.55
C GLY A 157 -7.15 -20.87 20.72
N LEU A 158 -6.86 -19.58 20.98
CA LEU A 158 -5.56 -19.03 21.34
C LEU A 158 -5.79 -17.96 22.43
N GLU A 159 -4.78 -17.71 23.26
CA GLU A 159 -4.82 -16.70 24.32
C GLU A 159 -3.71 -15.68 24.09
N TRP A 160 -3.99 -14.41 24.43
CA TRP A 160 -2.98 -13.36 24.44
C TRP A 160 -1.97 -13.56 25.59
N PRO A 161 -0.71 -13.14 25.45
CA PRO A 161 -0.09 -12.61 24.23
C PRO A 161 0.29 -13.73 23.24
N ILE A 162 0.32 -13.40 21.95
CA ILE A 162 0.76 -14.31 20.89
C ILE A 162 2.02 -13.78 20.21
N ARG A 163 2.90 -14.68 19.76
CA ARG A 163 4.08 -14.33 18.95
C ARG A 163 3.82 -14.67 17.49
N VAL A 164 3.61 -13.64 16.67
CA VAL A 164 3.17 -13.74 15.28
C VAL A 164 4.32 -13.51 14.31
N PHE A 165 4.37 -14.31 13.25
CA PHE A 165 5.27 -14.15 12.11
C PHE A 165 4.55 -14.56 10.82
N GLY A 166 5.16 -14.32 9.67
CA GLY A 166 4.59 -14.58 8.36
C GLY A 166 4.47 -13.31 7.51
N LEU A 167 3.55 -13.34 6.55
CA LEU A 167 3.43 -12.38 5.47
C LEU A 167 2.04 -11.75 5.42
N VAL A 168 2.00 -10.44 5.18
CA VAL A 168 0.85 -9.75 4.60
C VAL A 168 1.33 -8.92 3.41
N ALA A 169 0.71 -9.12 2.25
CA ALA A 169 1.03 -8.37 1.03
C ALA A 169 -0.24 -7.98 0.28
N ALA A 170 -0.19 -6.87 -0.43
CA ALA A 170 -1.19 -6.50 -1.43
C ALA A 170 -0.63 -6.73 -2.84
N ARG A 171 -1.50 -6.97 -3.81
CA ARG A 171 -1.21 -6.95 -5.26
C ARG A 171 -2.20 -6.01 -5.93
N ASP A 172 -1.71 -5.28 -6.92
CA ASP A 172 -2.54 -4.48 -7.80
C ASP A 172 -2.13 -4.72 -9.25
N SER A 173 -2.92 -4.20 -10.18
CA SER A 173 -2.73 -4.42 -11.61
C SER A 173 -1.58 -3.63 -12.24
N MET A 174 -0.77 -2.90 -11.45
CA MET A 174 0.40 -2.21 -12.01
C MET A 174 1.51 -3.20 -12.36
N ASP A 175 1.78 -4.16 -11.47
CA ASP A 175 2.76 -5.22 -11.74
C ASP A 175 2.34 -6.62 -11.26
N HIS A 176 1.17 -6.74 -10.62
CA HIS A 176 0.66 -7.95 -9.97
C HIS A 176 1.61 -8.57 -8.92
N LYS A 177 2.73 -7.93 -8.58
CA LYS A 177 3.71 -8.47 -7.62
C LYS A 177 3.31 -8.13 -6.20
N ARG A 178 3.91 -8.84 -5.23
CA ARG A 178 3.69 -8.56 -3.81
C ARG A 178 4.24 -7.17 -3.45
N ASN A 179 3.33 -6.27 -3.16
CA ASN A 179 3.58 -5.07 -2.39
C ASN A 179 3.50 -5.42 -0.90
N VAL A 180 4.64 -5.82 -0.34
CA VAL A 180 4.74 -6.37 1.01
C VAL A 180 4.37 -5.32 2.06
N LEU A 181 3.41 -5.63 2.92
CA LEU A 181 2.95 -4.77 4.01
C LEU A 181 3.53 -5.17 5.36
N PHE A 182 3.72 -6.48 5.56
CA PHE A 182 4.32 -7.07 6.76
C PHE A 182 5.04 -8.35 6.34
N ASP A 183 6.29 -8.50 6.76
CA ASP A 183 7.05 -9.74 6.57
C ASP A 183 7.99 -9.97 7.76
N ARG A 184 7.77 -11.07 8.48
CA ARG A 184 8.62 -11.48 9.60
C ARG A 184 8.87 -12.97 9.55
N SER A 185 10.12 -13.35 9.73
CA SER A 185 10.50 -14.74 9.95
C SER A 185 10.16 -15.22 11.36
N GLU A 186 10.23 -16.54 11.58
CA GLU A 186 10.02 -17.16 12.88
C GLU A 186 10.99 -16.64 13.96
N GLU A 187 12.25 -16.38 13.59
CA GLU A 187 13.28 -15.86 14.51
C GLU A 187 12.99 -14.42 14.95
N ASN A 188 12.28 -13.66 14.12
CA ASN A 188 11.93 -12.25 14.36
C ASN A 188 10.42 -12.06 14.60
N ALA A 189 9.73 -13.07 15.15
CA ALA A 189 8.31 -12.99 15.44
C ALA A 189 7.96 -11.81 16.37
N GLN A 190 6.90 -11.07 16.03
CA GLN A 190 6.37 -9.95 16.79
C GLN A 190 5.42 -10.44 17.89
N THR A 191 5.59 -9.95 19.11
CA THR A 191 4.61 -10.19 20.19
C THR A 191 3.44 -9.22 20.05
N LEU A 192 2.22 -9.76 20.01
CA LEU A 192 0.97 -9.03 20.02
C LEU A 192 0.24 -9.29 21.35
N THR A 193 -0.41 -8.26 21.86
CA THR A 193 -1.22 -8.32 23.09
C THR A 193 -2.64 -7.85 22.76
N GLU A 194 -3.59 -8.09 23.66
CA GLU A 194 -4.97 -7.58 23.50
C GLU A 194 -5.02 -6.04 23.38
N LYS A 195 -4.08 -5.33 24.03
CA LYS A 195 -4.01 -3.87 24.00
C LYS A 195 -3.21 -3.32 22.81
N ASP A 196 -2.20 -4.06 22.36
CA ASP A 196 -1.36 -3.73 21.20
C ASP A 196 -1.34 -4.93 20.26
N SER A 197 -2.35 -4.99 19.39
CA SER A 197 -2.54 -6.09 18.44
C SER A 197 -2.25 -5.70 16.99
N SER A 198 -1.61 -4.55 16.79
CA SER A 198 -1.26 -4.03 15.47
C SER A 198 0.07 -4.61 14.97
N LEU A 199 0.09 -5.07 13.73
CA LEU A 199 1.31 -5.50 13.06
C LEU A 199 2.22 -4.29 12.80
N VAL A 200 3.53 -4.45 13.04
CA VAL A 200 4.53 -3.44 12.65
C VAL A 200 4.77 -3.54 11.15
N LEU A 201 4.06 -2.70 10.41
CA LEU A 201 4.09 -2.68 8.95
C LEU A 201 5.45 -2.19 8.42
N THR A 202 5.91 -2.83 7.35
CA THR A 202 7.16 -2.51 6.63
C THR A 202 6.92 -1.93 5.24
N GLY A 203 5.65 -1.87 4.83
CA GLY A 203 5.26 -1.28 3.56
C GLY A 203 3.95 -0.51 3.64
N PRO A 204 3.41 -0.09 2.49
CA PRO A 204 3.79 -0.60 1.18
C PRO A 204 5.13 -0.04 0.65
N THR A 205 5.72 -0.72 -0.32
CA THR A 205 6.94 -0.29 -1.04
C THR A 205 6.66 0.85 -2.02
N ARG A 206 5.43 0.92 -2.54
CA ARG A 206 4.86 2.00 -3.36
C ARG A 206 3.36 2.11 -3.13
N ALA A 207 2.72 3.14 -3.65
CA ALA A 207 1.26 3.26 -3.67
C ALA A 207 0.57 1.98 -4.21
N ILE A 208 -0.54 1.57 -3.57
CA ILE A 208 -1.41 0.48 -4.04
C ILE A 208 -2.45 1.08 -4.98
N ALA A 209 -2.36 0.77 -6.27
CA ALA A 209 -3.23 1.34 -7.30
C ALA A 209 -4.63 0.67 -7.27
N LEU A 210 -5.68 1.47 -7.41
CA LEU A 210 -7.07 1.03 -7.52
C LEU A 210 -7.52 1.07 -8.99
N ILE A 211 -6.79 0.36 -9.86
CA ILE A 211 -7.17 0.14 -11.27
C ILE A 211 -8.24 -0.95 -11.32
N ASP A 212 -7.89 -2.11 -10.78
CA ASP A 212 -8.80 -3.19 -10.41
C ASP A 212 -8.80 -3.33 -8.88
N PRO A 213 -9.76 -4.07 -8.29
CA PRO A 213 -9.73 -4.40 -6.86
C PRO A 213 -8.38 -5.00 -6.44
N PRO A 214 -7.62 -4.36 -5.54
CA PRO A 214 -6.34 -4.90 -5.11
C PRO A 214 -6.58 -6.16 -4.25
N GLU A 215 -5.73 -7.14 -4.47
CA GLU A 215 -5.79 -8.45 -3.84
C GLU A 215 -4.90 -8.46 -2.60
N PHE A 216 -5.38 -9.01 -1.50
CA PHE A 216 -4.61 -9.16 -0.27
C PHE A 216 -4.30 -10.63 -0.01
N GLU A 217 -3.03 -10.92 0.20
CA GLU A 217 -2.52 -12.21 0.64
C GLU A 217 -2.09 -12.11 2.11
N VAL A 218 -2.74 -12.87 2.99
CA VAL A 218 -2.41 -12.95 4.41
C VAL A 218 -2.03 -14.40 4.74
N GLU A 219 -0.79 -14.62 5.17
CA GLU A 219 -0.34 -15.87 5.78
C GLU A 219 0.41 -15.56 7.08
N LEU A 220 -0.31 -15.61 8.20
CA LEU A 220 0.22 -15.39 9.54
C LEU A 220 0.22 -16.69 10.33
N ARG A 221 1.28 -16.88 11.11
CA ARG A 221 1.48 -18.02 12.00
C ARG A 221 1.83 -17.54 13.39
N VAL A 222 1.51 -18.36 14.39
CA VAL A 222 1.89 -18.14 15.79
C VAL A 222 2.91 -19.18 16.19
N LEU A 223 3.98 -18.74 16.88
CA LEU A 223 4.94 -19.66 17.46
C LEU A 223 4.25 -20.60 18.45
N GLY A 224 4.35 -21.89 18.18
CA GLY A 224 3.81 -22.92 19.07
C GLY A 224 4.72 -23.15 20.28
N SER A 225 4.18 -23.80 21.31
CA SER A 225 4.98 -24.27 22.46
C SER A 225 5.90 -25.45 22.12
N ARG A 226 5.84 -25.99 20.89
CA ARG A 226 6.65 -27.13 20.43
C ARG A 226 7.54 -26.74 19.24
N PRO A 227 8.69 -27.42 19.04
CA PRO A 227 9.67 -27.07 18.01
C PRO A 227 9.25 -27.33 16.56
N SER A 228 8.05 -27.86 16.31
CA SER A 228 7.54 -28.12 14.97
C SER A 228 6.67 -26.95 14.52
N GLY A 229 7.18 -26.13 13.59
CA GLY A 229 6.48 -25.16 12.73
C GLY A 229 5.28 -24.45 13.33
N GLY A 230 5.36 -23.12 13.49
CA GLY A 230 4.27 -22.30 14.02
C GLY A 230 2.88 -22.63 13.45
N LYS A 231 1.87 -22.59 14.33
CA LYS A 231 0.47 -22.89 14.02
C LYS A 231 -0.12 -21.79 13.16
N ILE A 232 -0.88 -22.13 12.12
CA ILE A 232 -1.55 -21.13 11.26
C ILE A 232 -2.52 -20.29 12.11
N LEU A 233 -2.33 -18.98 12.08
CA LEU A 233 -3.21 -17.99 12.71
C LEU A 233 -4.26 -17.50 11.72
N SER A 234 -3.81 -17.05 10.55
CA SER A 234 -4.67 -16.60 9.46
C SER A 234 -4.02 -16.97 8.13
N ALA A 235 -4.79 -17.57 7.23
CA ALA A 235 -4.34 -17.88 5.88
C ALA A 235 -5.50 -17.57 4.93
N VAL A 236 -5.57 -16.33 4.46
CA VAL A 236 -6.70 -15.83 3.68
C VAL A 236 -6.21 -15.04 2.47
N TYR A 237 -7.02 -15.11 1.42
CA TYR A 237 -6.90 -14.31 0.21
C TYR A 237 -8.25 -13.60 0.00
N PHE A 238 -8.24 -12.30 -0.30
CA PHE A 238 -9.45 -11.54 -0.56
C PHE A 238 -9.15 -10.30 -1.42
N GLU A 239 -10.18 -9.77 -2.06
CA GLU A 239 -10.11 -8.53 -2.84
C GLU A 239 -10.72 -7.36 -2.07
N TYR A 240 -10.10 -6.18 -2.19
CA TYR A 240 -10.71 -4.94 -1.74
C TYR A 240 -11.74 -4.47 -2.76
N THR A 241 -13.01 -4.75 -2.49
CA THR A 241 -14.12 -4.51 -3.43
C THR A 241 -14.93 -3.25 -3.14
N ASN A 242 -14.51 -2.41 -2.19
CA ASN A 242 -15.24 -1.17 -1.93
C ASN A 242 -15.08 -0.18 -3.08
N ARG A 243 -16.09 -0.14 -3.95
CA ARG A 243 -16.20 0.79 -5.09
C ARG A 243 -17.02 2.05 -4.77
N ASN A 244 -17.39 2.28 -3.51
CA ASN A 244 -18.25 3.39 -3.14
C ASN A 244 -17.47 4.70 -3.11
N SER A 245 -17.56 5.47 -4.20
CA SER A 245 -16.96 6.80 -4.33
C SER A 245 -17.43 7.81 -3.28
N ALA A 246 -18.59 7.59 -2.64
CA ALA A 246 -19.06 8.44 -1.54
C ALA A 246 -18.18 8.33 -0.28
N THR A 247 -17.32 7.31 -0.20
CA THR A 247 -16.43 7.06 0.93
C THR A 247 -14.97 7.41 0.68
N THR A 248 -14.64 7.92 -0.52
CA THR A 248 -13.31 8.44 -0.83
C THR A 248 -12.90 9.50 0.19
N GLY A 249 -11.66 9.41 0.68
CA GLY A 249 -11.08 10.34 1.65
C GLY A 249 -11.48 10.06 3.10
N LEU A 250 -12.37 9.09 3.34
CA LEU A 250 -12.73 8.66 4.69
C LEU A 250 -11.83 7.51 5.12
N VAL A 251 -11.35 7.57 6.37
CA VAL A 251 -10.70 6.42 7.00
C VAL A 251 -11.75 5.37 7.32
N GLN A 252 -11.54 4.17 6.83
CA GLN A 252 -12.42 3.03 6.98
C GLN A 252 -11.69 1.86 7.61
N THR A 253 -12.48 0.98 8.21
CA THR A 253 -12.02 -0.28 8.75
C THR A 253 -12.73 -1.42 8.01
N TRP A 254 -11.94 -2.32 7.47
CA TRP A 254 -12.39 -3.54 6.82
C TRP A 254 -11.88 -4.76 7.59
N THR A 255 -12.65 -5.84 7.62
CA THR A 255 -12.31 -7.01 8.43
C THR A 255 -12.48 -8.31 7.66
N GLU A 256 -11.50 -9.21 7.79
CA GLU A 256 -11.59 -10.59 7.31
C GLU A 256 -11.48 -11.57 8.45
N THR A 257 -12.45 -12.48 8.54
CA THR A 257 -12.46 -13.51 9.59
C THR A 257 -11.93 -14.83 9.06
N SER A 258 -10.83 -15.31 9.64
CA SER A 258 -10.32 -16.66 9.42
C SER A 258 -10.74 -17.62 10.55
N LYS A 259 -10.33 -18.88 10.46
CA LYS A 259 -10.65 -19.91 11.45
C LYS A 259 -10.17 -19.57 12.86
N ARG A 260 -9.00 -18.92 12.99
CA ARG A 260 -8.36 -18.67 14.30
C ARG A 260 -8.19 -17.20 14.64
N SER A 261 -8.36 -16.30 13.68
CA SER A 261 -8.37 -14.88 13.99
C SER A 261 -9.20 -14.04 13.04
N THR A 262 -9.50 -12.80 13.46
CA THR A 262 -10.00 -11.75 12.58
C THR A 262 -8.87 -10.76 12.31
N ILE A 263 -8.67 -10.44 11.02
CA ILE A 263 -7.74 -9.41 10.56
C ILE A 263 -8.54 -8.15 10.28
N GLU A 264 -8.13 -7.05 10.88
CA GLU A 264 -8.68 -5.73 10.67
C GLU A 264 -7.68 -4.90 9.84
N VAL A 265 -8.11 -4.40 8.69
CA VAL A 265 -7.34 -3.48 7.85
C VAL A 265 -7.98 -2.11 7.94
N LYS A 266 -7.22 -1.12 8.42
CA LYS A 266 -7.63 0.28 8.44
C LYS A 266 -7.00 1.00 7.26
N CYS A 267 -7.83 1.54 6.38
CA CYS A 267 -7.38 2.12 5.11
C CYS A 267 -8.22 3.35 4.70
N SER A 268 -7.75 4.10 3.70
CA SER A 268 -8.51 5.17 3.03
C SER A 268 -8.29 5.09 1.53
N GLN A 269 -9.38 5.14 0.76
CA GLN A 269 -9.30 5.30 -0.68
C GLN A 269 -9.18 6.78 -1.02
N LEU A 270 -8.18 7.13 -1.82
CA LEU A 270 -7.95 8.49 -2.26
C LEU A 270 -8.06 8.57 -3.79
N ASN A 271 -8.73 9.62 -4.27
CA ASN A 271 -8.82 9.87 -5.70
C ASN A 271 -7.53 10.51 -6.20
N ALA A 272 -6.89 9.89 -7.21
CA ALA A 272 -5.68 10.38 -7.85
C ALA A 272 -4.62 11.01 -6.89
N PRO A 273 -4.22 10.34 -5.79
CA PRO A 273 -3.27 10.93 -4.85
C PRO A 273 -1.85 10.96 -5.42
N LEU A 274 -1.03 11.80 -4.81
CA LEU A 274 0.40 11.85 -5.01
C LEU A 274 1.09 10.89 -4.04
N GLU A 275 2.07 10.15 -4.53
CA GLU A 275 2.96 9.36 -3.70
C GLU A 275 4.05 10.27 -3.10
N ALA A 276 4.17 10.26 -1.78
CA ALA A 276 5.25 10.90 -1.05
C ALA A 276 6.18 9.82 -0.46
N THR A 277 7.41 9.77 -0.96
CA THR A 277 8.47 8.92 -0.41
C THR A 277 9.37 9.72 0.52
N ILE A 278 9.48 9.25 1.75
CA ILE A 278 10.08 9.98 2.87
C ILE A 278 11.44 9.37 3.20
N GLU A 279 12.43 10.24 3.26
CA GLU A 279 13.77 9.93 3.73
C GLU A 279 14.16 10.87 4.87
N LEU A 280 14.72 10.28 5.93
CA LEU A 280 15.28 10.99 7.06
C LEU A 280 16.76 10.66 7.15
N CYS A 281 17.59 11.68 7.37
CA CYS A 281 19.01 11.52 7.59
C CYS A 281 19.44 12.31 8.82
N HIS A 282 20.18 11.67 9.71
CA HIS A 282 20.82 12.36 10.84
C HIS A 282 21.75 13.45 10.31
N SER A 283 21.65 14.65 10.87
CA SER A 283 22.45 15.80 10.46
C SER A 283 23.35 16.33 11.57
N GLU A 284 22.87 16.38 12.81
CA GLU A 284 23.64 16.90 13.95
C GLU A 284 23.16 16.28 15.27
N GLY A 285 24.02 16.26 16.29
CA GLY A 285 23.65 15.87 17.65
C GLY A 285 23.71 14.37 17.91
N SER A 286 22.96 13.92 18.92
CA SER A 286 22.98 12.54 19.40
C SER A 286 22.39 11.57 18.37
N VAL A 287 23.11 10.47 18.17
CA VAL A 287 22.62 9.27 17.46
C VAL A 287 22.02 8.25 18.42
N ASP A 288 22.13 8.50 19.73
CA ASP A 288 21.61 7.64 20.79
C ASP A 288 20.30 8.22 21.33
N PHE A 289 19.20 7.79 20.71
CA PHE A 289 17.85 8.18 21.07
C PHE A 289 16.83 7.15 20.60
N HIS A 290 15.63 7.24 21.17
CA HIS A 290 14.44 6.50 20.74
C HIS A 290 13.50 7.48 20.03
N GLY A 291 12.66 6.96 19.14
CA GLY A 291 11.79 7.82 18.36
C GLY A 291 10.59 7.12 17.74
N ARG A 292 9.47 7.84 17.70
CA ARG A 292 8.30 7.52 16.89
C ARG A 292 8.12 8.59 15.83
N PHE A 293 8.22 8.18 14.57
CA PHE A 293 8.06 9.02 13.39
C PHE A 293 6.75 8.70 12.73
N TYR A 294 6.00 9.73 12.33
CA TYR A 294 4.69 9.57 11.74
C TYR A 294 4.41 10.60 10.66
N ALA A 295 3.50 10.23 9.77
CA ALA A 295 2.91 11.09 8.76
C ALA A 295 1.43 11.33 9.09
N HIS A 296 0.96 12.52 8.78
CA HIS A 296 -0.42 12.93 9.02
C HIS A 296 -0.91 13.89 7.93
N MET A 297 -2.18 13.74 7.57
CA MET A 297 -2.91 14.56 6.63
C MET A 297 -4.30 14.87 7.20
N GLU A 298 -4.89 16.00 6.82
CA GLU A 298 -6.14 16.51 7.42
C GLU A 298 -7.30 15.49 7.40
N HIS A 299 -7.46 14.75 6.30
CA HIS A 299 -8.54 13.75 6.16
C HIS A 299 -8.44 12.57 7.16
N MET A 300 -7.29 12.42 7.83
CA MET A 300 -7.03 11.31 8.76
C MET A 300 -7.65 11.54 10.14
N GLY A 301 -8.08 12.76 10.46
CA GLY A 301 -8.58 13.09 11.81
C GLY A 301 -7.50 12.87 12.88
N GLU A 302 -7.75 11.98 13.83
CA GLU A 302 -6.77 11.64 14.89
C GLU A 302 -5.80 10.53 14.49
N GLU A 303 -5.95 9.96 13.29
CA GLU A 303 -5.11 8.87 12.82
C GLU A 303 -3.77 9.37 12.26
N HIS A 304 -2.78 8.49 12.35
CA HIS A 304 -1.44 8.73 11.84
C HIS A 304 -0.91 7.48 11.13
N ILE A 305 -0.13 7.69 10.08
CA ILE A 305 0.67 6.63 9.49
C ILE A 305 1.99 6.58 10.25
N VAL A 306 2.26 5.46 10.92
CA VAL A 306 3.54 5.26 11.61
C VAL A 306 4.61 4.88 10.60
N LEU A 307 5.62 5.73 10.46
CA LEU A 307 6.78 5.51 9.58
C LEU A 307 7.85 4.66 10.28
N LEU A 308 8.01 4.87 11.58
CA LEU A 308 8.86 4.09 12.46
C LEU A 308 8.39 4.29 13.90
N ASP A 309 8.36 3.20 14.67
CA ASP A 309 8.24 3.26 16.12
C ASP A 309 9.34 2.39 16.71
N SER A 310 10.36 3.04 17.28
CA SER A 310 11.51 2.32 17.83
C SER A 310 11.18 1.60 19.13
N ARG A 311 10.08 1.96 19.80
CA ARG A 311 9.65 1.39 21.09
C ARG A 311 10.82 1.37 22.09
N ASP A 312 11.10 0.22 22.68
CA ASP A 312 12.19 0.00 23.63
C ASP A 312 13.58 -0.09 22.97
N HIS A 313 13.65 -0.06 21.65
CA HIS A 313 14.90 -0.04 20.89
C HIS A 313 15.28 1.39 20.50
N LYS A 314 16.59 1.61 20.35
CA LYS A 314 17.12 2.85 19.80
C LYS A 314 16.80 2.95 18.32
N VAL A 315 16.73 4.17 17.80
CA VAL A 315 16.60 4.42 16.37
C VAL A 315 17.85 3.89 15.66
N THR A 316 17.66 3.00 14.69
CA THR A 316 18.76 2.45 13.90
C THR A 316 19.10 3.39 12.73
N LEU A 317 20.37 3.79 12.66
CA LEU A 317 20.93 4.56 11.56
C LEU A 317 21.79 3.67 10.66
N LYS A 318 21.72 3.90 9.35
CA LYS A 318 22.67 3.36 8.38
C LYS A 318 24.03 4.07 8.48
N PRO A 319 25.12 3.50 7.92
CA PRO A 319 26.44 4.13 7.93
C PRO A 319 26.50 5.52 7.28
N ASP A 320 25.59 5.81 6.37
CA ASP A 320 25.42 7.10 5.67
C ASP A 320 24.54 8.10 6.43
N GLY A 321 24.10 7.76 7.65
CA GLY A 321 23.27 8.61 8.51
C GLY A 321 21.78 8.45 8.30
N HIS A 322 21.33 7.68 7.30
CA HIS A 322 19.89 7.52 7.05
C HIS A 322 19.20 6.73 8.18
N VAL A 323 18.08 7.26 8.64
CA VAL A 323 17.20 6.56 9.58
C VAL A 323 16.54 5.37 8.89
N MET A 324 16.61 4.19 9.51
CA MET A 324 15.92 3.00 9.03
C MET A 324 14.43 3.06 9.36
N LEU A 325 13.68 3.81 8.55
CA LEU A 325 12.22 3.81 8.61
C LEU A 325 11.65 2.42 8.26
N SER A 326 10.60 2.01 8.98
CA SER A 326 9.82 0.81 8.68
C SER A 326 8.99 1.02 7.42
N ARG A 327 8.40 2.20 7.25
CA ARG A 327 7.63 2.62 6.06
C ARG A 327 8.12 3.95 5.55
N LYS A 328 8.10 4.12 4.23
CA LYS A 328 8.57 5.36 3.58
C LYS A 328 7.55 6.00 2.66
N VAL A 329 6.54 5.26 2.24
CA VAL A 329 5.55 5.73 1.26
C VAL A 329 4.24 6.06 1.96
N VAL A 330 3.71 7.25 1.65
CA VAL A 330 2.38 7.73 2.04
C VAL A 330 1.70 8.45 0.89
N LEU A 331 0.38 8.44 0.86
CA LEU A 331 -0.45 9.02 -0.20
C LEU A 331 -1.02 10.37 0.23
N VAL A 332 -0.78 11.41 -0.57
CA VAL A 332 -1.17 12.78 -0.26
C VAL A 332 -2.05 13.31 -1.39
N GLN A 333 -3.25 13.79 -1.08
CA GLN A 333 -4.11 14.41 -2.09
C GLN A 333 -3.46 15.67 -2.68
N GLU A 334 -3.72 15.94 -3.95
CA GLU A 334 -3.26 17.17 -4.59
C GLU A 334 -3.82 18.40 -3.85
N GLY A 335 -2.97 19.41 -3.65
CA GLY A 335 -3.31 20.62 -2.88
C GLY A 335 -3.33 20.46 -1.36
N ALA A 336 -3.23 19.22 -0.83
CA ALA A 336 -3.13 18.97 0.59
C ALA A 336 -1.71 19.25 1.13
N LYS A 337 -1.55 19.12 2.44
CA LYS A 337 -0.26 19.24 3.14
C LYS A 337 0.04 17.93 3.86
N LEU A 338 1.26 17.43 3.68
CA LEU A 338 1.82 16.36 4.47
C LEU A 338 2.47 16.96 5.72
N VAL A 339 2.04 16.51 6.89
CA VAL A 339 2.70 16.82 8.17
C VAL A 339 3.51 15.60 8.58
N LEU A 340 4.82 15.77 8.68
CA LEU A 340 5.70 14.78 9.28
C LEU A 340 5.98 15.19 10.72
N GLY A 341 5.87 14.24 11.64
CA GLY A 341 6.12 14.47 13.05
C GLY A 341 7.10 13.46 13.64
N VAL A 342 7.80 13.90 14.67
CA VAL A 342 8.66 13.04 15.48
C VAL A 342 8.35 13.26 16.96
N LYS A 343 8.25 12.16 17.69
CA LYS A 343 8.35 12.10 19.15
C LYS A 343 9.67 11.43 19.49
N ALA A 344 10.63 12.13 20.09
CA ALA A 344 11.96 11.58 20.38
C ALA A 344 12.32 11.71 21.87
N TRP A 345 13.01 10.72 22.42
CA TRP A 345 13.43 10.71 23.82
C TRP A 345 14.78 10.02 24.03
N GLN A 346 15.42 10.30 25.16
CA GLN A 346 16.70 9.70 25.55
C GLN A 346 16.56 8.95 26.88
N ASN A 347 17.55 8.11 27.20
CA ASN A 347 17.65 7.37 28.46
C ASN A 347 16.44 6.46 28.79
N GLY A 348 15.62 6.12 27.79
CA GLY A 348 14.40 5.33 27.98
C GLY A 348 13.24 6.08 28.67
N ASP A 349 13.38 7.38 28.94
CA ASP A 349 12.36 8.19 29.60
C ASP A 349 11.39 8.80 28.58
N VAL A 350 10.29 8.11 28.30
CA VAL A 350 9.26 8.54 27.33
C VAL A 350 8.52 9.81 27.80
N ASP A 351 8.47 10.07 29.11
CA ASP A 351 7.76 11.23 29.65
C ASP A 351 8.54 12.54 29.37
N SER A 352 9.85 12.42 29.16
CA SER A 352 10.73 13.51 28.72
C SER A 352 10.72 13.77 27.20
N ALA A 353 9.86 13.08 26.44
CA ALA A 353 9.90 13.13 24.99
C ALA A 353 9.66 14.53 24.43
N VAL A 354 10.50 14.91 23.47
CA VAL A 354 10.40 16.14 22.71
C VAL A 354 9.68 15.86 21.38
N MET A 355 8.79 16.77 21.02
CA MET A 355 8.02 16.71 19.78
C MET A 355 8.53 17.77 18.81
N ASP A 356 8.61 17.43 17.53
CA ASP A 356 8.77 18.40 16.45
C ASP A 356 7.98 17.96 15.21
N THR A 357 7.62 18.94 14.36
CA THR A 357 6.82 18.71 13.15
C THR A 357 7.33 19.55 11.99
N ALA A 358 7.30 18.97 10.79
CA ALA A 358 7.61 19.65 9.54
C ALA A 358 6.43 19.50 8.56
N VAL A 359 6.07 20.59 7.90
CA VAL A 359 4.91 20.65 6.99
C VAL A 359 5.39 20.81 5.56
N PHE A 360 4.88 19.96 4.67
CA PHE A 360 5.22 19.93 3.27
C PHE A 360 3.96 20.04 2.40
N PRO A 361 3.76 21.16 1.69
CA PRO A 361 2.72 21.23 0.66
C PRO A 361 2.96 20.18 -0.41
N ALA A 362 1.89 19.48 -0.82
CA ALA A 362 1.97 18.46 -1.85
C ALA A 362 2.46 19.07 -3.17
N ARG A 363 3.30 18.33 -3.90
CA ARG A 363 3.81 18.73 -5.21
C ARG A 363 3.55 17.62 -6.20
N PHE A 364 3.19 17.97 -7.42
CA PHE A 364 2.95 17.01 -8.49
C PHE A 364 4.18 16.14 -8.80
N HIS A 365 5.38 16.72 -8.70
CA HIS A 365 6.65 16.01 -8.84
C HIS A 365 7.79 16.76 -8.13
N GLY A 366 8.96 16.14 -8.06
CA GLY A 366 10.19 16.72 -7.53
C GLY A 366 10.37 16.46 -6.04
N ARG A 367 11.29 17.20 -5.41
CA ARG A 367 11.62 17.01 -4.01
C ARG A 367 11.32 18.25 -3.16
N SER A 368 10.99 18.02 -1.90
CA SER A 368 10.87 19.03 -0.86
C SER A 368 11.77 18.65 0.31
N ASN A 369 12.46 19.63 0.88
CA ASN A 369 13.39 19.42 1.98
C ASN A 369 12.91 20.13 3.25
N GLY A 370 13.22 19.57 4.41
CA GLY A 370 12.92 20.13 5.71
C GLY A 370 13.84 19.57 6.79
N CYS A 371 13.52 19.80 8.05
CA CYS A 371 14.27 19.24 9.17
C CYS A 371 13.38 19.00 10.37
N PHE A 372 13.83 18.09 11.23
CA PHE A 372 13.45 18.04 12.63
C PHE A 372 14.59 18.57 13.49
N ASP A 373 14.25 19.28 14.55
CA ASP A 373 15.13 19.68 15.64
C ASP A 373 14.46 19.37 16.98
N VAL A 374 14.87 18.26 17.60
CA VAL A 374 14.38 17.84 18.93
C VAL A 374 15.34 18.28 20.05
N GLY A 375 16.19 19.28 19.79
CA GLY A 375 17.14 19.87 20.74
C GLY A 375 18.43 19.07 20.90
N PHE A 376 18.33 17.75 21.15
CA PHE A 376 19.50 16.88 21.28
C PHE A 376 19.91 16.20 19.96
N CYS A 377 19.05 16.20 18.94
CA CYS A 377 19.28 15.59 17.64
C CYS A 377 18.58 16.41 16.56
N LYS A 378 19.27 16.62 15.44
CA LYS A 378 18.71 17.19 14.22
C LYS A 378 18.74 16.15 13.11
N MET A 379 17.68 16.17 12.31
CA MET A 379 17.53 15.28 11.17
C MET A 379 17.06 16.08 9.97
N SER A 380 17.71 15.93 8.83
CA SER A 380 17.20 16.43 7.56
C SER A 380 16.10 15.51 7.02
N ILE A 381 15.10 16.10 6.39
CA ILE A 381 13.97 15.42 5.77
C ILE A 381 14.03 15.70 4.27
N SER A 382 13.89 14.66 3.46
CA SER A 382 13.62 14.76 2.02
C SER A 382 12.32 14.03 1.71
N VAL A 383 11.41 14.71 1.03
CA VAL A 383 10.17 14.14 0.51
C VAL A 383 10.23 14.18 -1.01
N ALA A 384 10.28 12.99 -1.62
CA ALA A 384 10.17 12.82 -3.07
C ALA A 384 8.71 12.63 -3.45
N TRP A 385 8.23 13.45 -4.37
CA TRP A 385 6.85 13.46 -4.82
C TRP A 385 6.74 12.85 -6.22
N SER A 386 5.79 11.94 -6.41
CA SER A 386 5.46 11.40 -7.73
C SER A 386 3.99 11.10 -7.88
N VAL A 387 3.49 11.25 -9.11
CA VAL A 387 2.17 10.77 -9.50
C VAL A 387 2.18 9.24 -9.62
N LEU A 388 1.06 8.60 -9.30
CA LEU A 388 0.81 7.21 -9.63
C LEU A 388 0.06 7.15 -10.97
N CYS A 389 0.76 6.77 -12.05
CA CYS A 389 0.19 6.67 -13.40
C CYS A 389 0.97 5.70 -14.30
#